data_AF-A0A7J9XRY0-F1
#
_entry.id   AF-A0A7J9XRY0-F1
#
_cell.length_a   1.000
_cell.length_b   1.000
_cell.length_c   1.000
_cell.angle_alpha   90.00
_cell.angle_beta   90.00
_cell.angle_gamma   90.00
#
_symmetry.space_group_name_H-M   'P 1'
#
loop_
_entity.id
_entity.type
_entity.pdbx_description
1 polymer ?
#
loop_
_entity_poly.entity_id
_entity_poly.type
_entity_poly.pdbx_seq_one_letter_code
_entity_poly.pdbx_strand_id
1 'polypeptide(L)' 'MPRPSDGGALYLADFGGRVTASDGLTARLQRRSQRLRDNLGDGVPARLRAAGFGDVTELTHRASRVGRVTYYSGTAPARR' A
#
# COMPACT_ATOMS: atom_id res chain seq x y z
N MET A 1 2.46 -10.93 6.49
CA MET A 1 3.23 -9.68 6.67
C MET A 1 4.03 -9.78 7.97
N PRO A 2 5.25 -9.22 8.02
CA PRO A 2 6.00 -9.11 9.27
C PRO A 2 5.23 -8.27 10.28
N ARG A 3 5.32 -8.63 11.57
CA ARG A 3 4.77 -7.83 12.66
C ARG A 3 5.79 -6.79 13.11
N PRO A 4 5.35 -5.59 13.52
CA PRO A 4 6.27 -4.59 14.02
C PRO A 4 6.81 -4.95 15.40
N SER A 5 8.04 -4.50 15.67
CA SER A 5 8.57 -4.35 17.03
C SER A 5 7.90 -3.17 17.72
N ASP A 6 7.92 -3.13 19.06
CA ASP A 6 7.38 -2.01 19.84
C ASP A 6 8.06 -0.69 19.40
N GLY A 7 7.24 0.31 19.05
CA GLY A 7 7.71 1.60 18.52
C GLY A 7 8.33 1.56 17.11
N GLY A 8 8.33 0.41 16.43
CA GLY A 8 8.94 0.25 15.10
C GLY A 8 8.17 0.96 13.98
N ALA A 9 8.88 1.35 12.93
CA ALA A 9 8.31 1.94 11.72
C ALA A 9 8.56 1.07 10.49
N LEU A 10 7.58 1.02 9.58
CA LEU A 10 7.67 0.35 8.29
C LEU A 10 7.39 1.35 7.17
N TYR A 11 8.23 1.34 6.13
CA TYR A 11 8.02 2.07 4.88
C TYR A 11 7.85 1.06 3.74
N LEU A 12 6.77 1.18 2.98
CA LEU A 12 6.40 0.25 1.93
C LEU A 12 6.14 1.01 0.62
N ALA A 13 6.77 0.56 -0.47
CA ALA A 13 6.45 0.99 -1.82
C ALA A 13 5.59 -0.09 -2.49
N ASP A 14 4.38 0.28 -2.91
CA ASP A 14 3.47 -0.58 -3.67
C ASP A 14 3.49 -0.18 -5.15
N PHE A 15 3.92 -1.13 -5.98
CA PHE A 15 3.95 -0.96 -7.43
C PHE A 15 2.60 -1.39 -8.01
N GLY A 16 1.86 -0.40 -8.50
CA GLY A 16 0.50 -0.55 -8.98
C GLY A 16 -0.58 -0.15 -7.99
N GLY A 17 -0.31 0.87 -7.16
CA GLY A 17 -1.19 1.37 -6.09
C GLY A 17 -2.58 1.82 -6.54
N ARG A 18 -3.32 2.61 -5.74
CA ARG A 18 -4.74 2.95 -5.99
C ARG A 18 -5.02 3.39 -7.43
N VAL A 19 -5.46 2.44 -8.24
CA VAL A 19 -5.83 2.67 -9.64
C VAL A 19 -7.32 2.86 -9.68
N THR A 20 -7.71 4.08 -9.99
CA THR A 20 -9.10 4.47 -10.20
C THR A 20 -9.51 4.08 -11.62
N ALA A 21 -10.81 3.92 -11.86
CA ALA A 21 -11.30 3.63 -13.22
C ALA A 21 -10.85 4.68 -14.26
N SER A 22 -10.52 5.89 -13.80
CA SER A 22 -10.02 7.02 -14.58
C SER A 22 -8.57 6.86 -15.08
N ASP A 23 -7.80 5.92 -14.54
CA ASP A 23 -6.38 5.68 -14.90
C ASP A 23 -6.20 4.81 -16.17
N GLY A 24 -7.30 4.54 -16.91
CA GLY A 24 -7.28 4.06 -18.29
C GLY A 24 -6.60 2.70 -18.53
N LEU A 25 -5.68 2.64 -19.48
CA LEU A 25 -5.00 1.42 -19.96
C LEU A 25 -4.26 0.66 -18.86
N THR A 26 -3.71 1.37 -17.87
CA THR A 26 -3.00 0.80 -16.72
C THR A 26 -3.95 0.04 -15.79
N ALA A 27 -5.16 0.58 -15.55
CA ALA A 27 -6.22 -0.10 -14.80
C ALA A 27 -6.67 -1.41 -15.46
N ARG A 28 -6.69 -1.42 -16.79
CA ARG A 28 -7.07 -2.58 -17.61
C ARG A 28 -6.03 -3.71 -17.54
N LEU A 29 -4.75 -3.35 -17.61
CA LEU A 29 -3.64 -4.31 -17.51
C LEU A 29 -3.52 -4.91 -16.10
N GLN A 30 -3.72 -4.11 -15.05
CA GLN A 30 -3.63 -4.59 -13.67
C GLN A 30 -4.84 -5.41 -13.22
N ARG A 31 -6.05 -5.13 -13.72
CA ARG A 31 -7.23 -5.98 -13.51
C ARG A 31 -7.04 -7.43 -14.01
N ARG A 32 -6.21 -7.64 -15.04
CA ARG A 32 -5.89 -8.98 -15.55
C ARG A 32 -5.00 -9.79 -14.60
N SER A 33 -4.25 -9.14 -13.71
CA SER A 33 -3.46 -9.82 -12.69
C SER A 33 -4.27 -10.00 -11.41
N GLN A 34 -4.51 -11.24 -11.01
CA GLN A 34 -5.30 -11.58 -9.81
C GLN A 34 -4.65 -11.06 -8.53
N ARG A 35 -3.30 -11.05 -8.44
CA ARG A 35 -2.56 -10.51 -7.28
C ARG A 35 -2.66 -8.99 -7.13
N LEU A 36 -2.81 -8.26 -8.23
CA LEU A 36 -2.91 -6.80 -8.20
C LEU A 36 -4.32 -6.34 -7.83
N ARG A 37 -5.35 -7.15 -8.09
CA ARG A 37 -6.73 -6.87 -7.67
C ARG A 37 -6.86 -6.76 -6.15
N ASP A 38 -6.17 -7.61 -5.41
CA ASP A 38 -6.23 -7.59 -3.95
C ASP A 38 -5.48 -6.38 -3.35
N ASN A 39 -4.65 -5.68 -4.14
CA ASN A 39 -3.98 -4.45 -3.73
C ASN A 39 -4.76 -3.18 -4.12
N LEU A 40 -5.85 -3.29 -4.89
CA LEU A 40 -6.65 -2.13 -5.29
C LEU A 40 -7.40 -1.54 -4.09
N GLY A 41 -7.28 -0.22 -3.91
CA GLY A 41 -7.96 0.52 -2.84
C GLY A 41 -7.24 0.41 -1.50
N ASP A 42 -7.99 0.23 -0.41
CA ASP A 42 -7.47 0.26 0.96
C ASP A 42 -6.81 -1.05 1.43
N GLY A 43 -6.53 -1.99 0.51
CA GLY A 43 -6.01 -3.32 0.85
C GLY A 43 -4.65 -3.30 1.55
N VAL A 44 -3.73 -2.43 1.12
CA VAL A 44 -2.42 -2.27 1.78
C VAL A 44 -2.57 -1.63 3.17
N PRO A 45 -3.26 -0.48 3.34
CA PRO A 45 -3.53 0.07 4.66
C PRO A 45 -4.23 -0.91 5.62
N ALA A 46 -5.23 -1.66 5.13
CA ALA A 46 -5.95 -2.63 5.94
C ALA A 46 -5.05 -3.77 6.44
N ARG A 47 -4.15 -4.28 5.58
CA ARG A 47 -3.18 -5.32 5.98
C ARG A 47 -2.16 -4.82 6.99
N LEU A 48 -1.69 -3.58 6.85
CA LEU A 48 -0.80 -2.97 7.84
C LEU A 48 -1.50 -2.85 9.21
N ARG A 49 -2.76 -2.39 9.23
CA ARG A 49 -3.55 -2.32 10.47
C ARG A 49 -3.77 -3.71 11.07
N ALA A 50 -4.14 -4.71 10.27
CA ALA A 50 -4.28 -6.09 10.72
C ALA A 50 -2.97 -6.70 11.25
N ALA A 51 -1.81 -6.21 10.79
CA ALA A 51 -0.50 -6.62 11.28
C ALA A 51 -0.06 -5.91 12.59
N GLY A 52 -0.81 -4.90 13.05
CA GLY A 52 -0.53 -4.18 14.30
C GLY A 52 0.08 -2.79 14.13
N PHE A 53 0.13 -2.24 12.90
CA PHE A 53 0.51 -0.85 12.68
C PHE A 53 -0.68 0.08 12.92
N GLY A 54 -0.48 1.17 13.66
CA GLY A 54 -1.53 2.14 14.00
C GLY A 54 -1.58 3.32 13.03
N ASP A 55 -0.50 4.10 12.98
CA ASP A 55 -0.42 5.33 12.18
C ASP A 55 -0.07 5.03 10.71
N VAL A 56 -1.00 4.34 10.05
CA VAL A 56 -0.83 3.92 8.65
C VAL A 56 -1.28 5.04 7.72
N THR A 57 -0.34 5.59 6.95
CA THR A 57 -0.53 6.78 6.10
C THR A 57 0.00 6.54 4.69
N GLU A 58 -0.76 6.97 3.67
CA GLU A 58 -0.25 7.13 2.29
C GLU A 58 0.59 8.41 2.24
N LEU A 59 1.89 8.30 2.00
CA LEU A 59 2.81 9.43 1.96
C LEU A 59 2.71 10.19 0.63
N THR A 60 2.72 9.45 -0.49
CA THR A 60 2.66 10.02 -1.84
C THR A 60 2.41 8.93 -2.86
N HIS A 61 2.09 9.33 -4.09
CA HIS A 61 2.13 8.45 -5.25
C HIS A 61 2.82 9.16 -6.42
N ARG A 62 3.56 8.38 -7.23
CA ARG A 62 4.22 8.87 -8.45
C ARG A 62 3.89 7.99 -9.64
N ALA A 63 3.63 8.61 -10.78
CA ALA A 63 3.63 7.91 -12.06
C ALA A 63 5.08 7.58 -12.45
N SER A 64 5.34 6.32 -12.82
CA SER A 64 6.66 5.87 -13.29
C SER A 64 6.52 5.09 -14.59
N ARG A 65 7.65 4.81 -15.27
CA ARG A 65 7.69 3.99 -16.49
C ARG A 65 7.15 2.57 -16.30
N VAL A 66 7.07 2.08 -15.05
CA VAL A 66 6.55 0.74 -14.70
C VAL A 66 5.14 0.77 -14.09
N GLY A 67 4.47 1.93 -14.09
CA GLY A 67 3.15 2.14 -13.49
C GLY A 67 3.15 3.11 -12.32
N ARG A 68 2.01 3.25 -11.63
CA ARG A 68 1.86 4.10 -10.44
C ARG A 68 2.51 3.44 -9.24
N VAL A 69 3.40 4.13 -8.55
CA VAL A 69 3.99 3.70 -7.28
C VAL A 69 3.34 4.49 -6.16
N THR A 70 2.79 3.81 -5.15
CA THR A 70 2.25 4.45 -3.95
C THR A 70 3.13 4.09 -2.75
N TYR A 71 3.46 5.09 -1.95
CA TYR A 71 4.29 4.93 -0.76
C TYR A 71 3.43 5.01 0.49
N TYR A 72 3.58 4.04 1.37
CA TYR A 72 2.90 3.97 2.66
C TYR A 72 3.92 3.93 3.78
N SER A 73 3.54 4.51 4.92
CA SER A 73 4.21 4.28 6.20
C SER A 73 3.24 3.70 7.21
N GLY A 74 3.76 2.99 8.19
CA GLY A 74 3.03 2.59 9.39
C GLY A 74 3.96 2.56 10.59
N THR A 75 3.50 3.06 11.73
CA THR A 75 4.22 2.93 13.00
C THR A 75 3.45 2.02 13.95
N ALA A 76 4.19 1.27 14.76
CA ALA A 76 3.61 0.48 15.84
C ALA A 76 3.58 1.30 17.13
N PRO A 77 2.53 1.10 17.95
CA PRO A 77 2.48 1.72 19.26
C PRO A 77 3.68 1.27 20.11
N ALA A 78 4.32 2.23 20.77
CA ALA A 78 5.27 1.92 21.83
C ALA A 78 4.48 1.54 23.08
N ARG A 79 4.69 0.32 23.61
CA ARG A 79 4.24 0.01 24.97
C ARG A 79 5.11 0.82 25.93
N ARG A 80 4.46 1.67 26.73
CA ARG A 80 5.08 2.32 27.89
C ARG A 80 5.14 1.35 29.05
#